data_AF-A0A2V6KIN8-F1
#
_entry.id   AF-A0A2V6KIN8-F1
#
_cell.length_a   1.000
_cell.length_b   1.000
_cell.length_c   1.000
_cell.angle_alpha   90.00
_cell.angle_beta   90.00
_cell.angle_gamma   90.00
#
_symmetry.space_group_name_H-M   'P 1'
#
loop_
_entity.id
_entity.type
_entity.pdbx_description
1 polymer ?
#
loop_
_entity_poly.entity_id
_entity_poly.type
_entity_poly.pdbx_seq_one_letter_code
_entity_poly.pdbx_strand_id
1 'polypeptide(L)'
;FDHQLRTLKIIANAFLEDGPLQTVYARAAESIDAIVQKLGEPADLPLVSPADLEMHSFGRESALRDPDMAERCPYHSNFHPAEFERAVERAKEYIRAGDVFQVVLSQRFESDFDGDPLDFYRCLRFVNPSPYMFCLKFGADFALVGSSPEMHVRLINDAVEIRPLAGTRPRGATPAQDEKNAADLLADPKERAEHIMLVDLARNDVGRVSNFGTVRVTELMDIERYSHVMHIVSNVTGRLRTGCTGFDLVKATFPAGTVSGAPKIRAMQIISELEATRRGCYAGAIGYFGFDGNVDSCIALRCAVLKNGKAYFQAGAGIVADSDPNSEYGESINKARAMAKALSMATQIRPSRNGKHRCKPGEGGDSELRDLTLRLMRGENLNRTEAGNFLGCLLNPGATDAQIAAALTSLAVKGETSDELAGIAEAMRNRALPLRSRHARFIDTAGTGSSARKTFNVSTAAAFVLAGAGLPVAKHGSRAATSRCGSADVLQVLQPGSRMYAVSLGCILHSICSVP
;
A
#
# COMPACT_ATOMS: atom_id res chain seq x y z
N PHE A 1 -14.94 -0.39 7.27
CA PHE A 1 -14.07 0.20 8.32
C PHE A 1 -13.62 1.56 7.83
N ASP A 2 -13.77 2.59 8.65
CA ASP A 2 -13.28 3.93 8.34
C ASP A 2 -11.88 4.09 8.95
N HIS A 3 -10.86 4.15 8.11
CA HIS A 3 -9.47 4.28 8.55
C HIS A 3 -9.15 5.64 9.15
N GLN A 4 -9.87 6.70 8.77
CA GLN A 4 -9.63 8.06 9.30
C GLN A 4 -10.23 8.20 10.69
N LEU A 5 -11.47 7.74 10.86
CA LEU A 5 -12.18 7.84 12.14
C LEU A 5 -11.87 6.67 13.07
N ARG A 6 -11.20 5.62 12.58
CA ARG A 6 -10.96 4.34 13.30
C ARG A 6 -12.26 3.71 13.81
N THR A 7 -13.35 3.86 13.06
CA THR A 7 -14.67 3.33 13.41
C THR A 7 -15.10 2.24 12.43
N LEU A 8 -15.80 1.22 12.93
CA LEU A 8 -16.44 0.21 12.09
C LEU A 8 -17.96 0.42 12.11
N LYS A 9 -18.58 0.42 10.92
CA LYS A 9 -20.02 0.37 10.76
C LYS A 9 -20.41 -1.02 10.26
N ILE A 10 -21.26 -1.72 11.01
CA ILE A 10 -21.81 -3.02 10.64
C ILE A 10 -23.22 -2.77 10.09
N ILE A 11 -23.51 -3.34 8.92
CA ILE A 11 -24.79 -3.18 8.23
C ILE A 11 -25.29 -4.56 7.84
N ALA A 12 -26.51 -4.90 8.25
CA ALA A 12 -27.24 -6.06 7.77
C ALA A 12 -28.43 -5.57 6.94
N ASN A 13 -28.47 -5.94 5.65
CA ASN A 13 -29.58 -5.60 4.77
C ASN A 13 -30.73 -6.59 4.98
N ALA A 14 -31.92 -6.06 5.30
CA ALA A 14 -33.14 -6.83 5.52
C ALA A 14 -33.99 -6.84 4.23
N PHE A 15 -34.14 -7.99 3.59
CA PHE A 15 -34.98 -8.14 2.41
C PHE A 15 -36.42 -8.45 2.84
N LEU A 16 -37.35 -7.54 2.54
CA LEU A 16 -38.72 -7.60 3.02
C LEU A 16 -39.53 -8.76 2.42
N GLU A 17 -39.04 -9.35 1.34
CA GLU A 17 -39.64 -10.50 0.65
C GLU A 17 -39.32 -11.83 1.35
N ASP A 18 -38.35 -11.86 2.27
CA ASP A 18 -37.88 -13.07 2.94
C ASP A 18 -38.81 -13.57 4.07
N GLY A 19 -39.91 -12.88 4.37
CA GLY A 19 -40.91 -13.32 5.33
C GLY A 19 -41.54 -12.20 6.17
N PRO A 20 -42.22 -12.55 7.28
CA PRO A 20 -42.82 -11.56 8.18
C PRO A 20 -41.80 -10.54 8.71
N LEU A 21 -42.18 -9.26 8.79
CA LEU A 21 -41.30 -8.14 9.16
C LEU A 21 -40.52 -8.39 10.46
N GLN A 22 -41.19 -8.96 11.48
CA GLN A 22 -40.59 -9.27 12.77
C GLN A 22 -39.46 -10.31 12.63
N THR A 23 -39.66 -11.32 11.80
CA THR A 23 -38.66 -12.38 11.55
C THR A 23 -37.46 -11.85 10.79
N VAL A 24 -37.69 -11.04 9.74
CA VAL A 24 -36.62 -10.44 8.94
C VAL A 24 -35.79 -9.47 9.79
N TYR A 25 -36.44 -8.65 10.61
CA TYR A 25 -35.76 -7.75 11.54
C TYR A 25 -34.93 -8.51 12.58
N ALA A 26 -35.51 -9.54 13.21
CA ALA A 26 -34.81 -10.36 14.20
C ALA A 26 -33.54 -10.99 13.60
N ARG A 27 -33.64 -11.57 12.40
CA ARG A 27 -32.50 -12.16 11.68
C ARG A 27 -31.40 -11.13 11.37
N ALA A 28 -31.77 -9.92 10.96
CA ALA A 28 -30.81 -8.85 10.69
C ALA A 28 -30.09 -8.40 11.96
N ALA A 29 -30.81 -8.27 13.08
CA ALA A 29 -30.24 -7.93 14.38
C ALA A 29 -29.28 -9.02 14.88
N GLU A 30 -29.70 -10.30 14.83
CA GLU A 30 -28.86 -11.45 15.19
C GLU A 30 -27.57 -11.50 14.34
N SER A 31 -27.66 -11.19 13.05
CA SER A 31 -26.48 -11.11 12.18
C SER A 31 -25.52 -9.99 12.60
N ILE A 32 -26.02 -8.85 13.06
CA ILE A 32 -25.17 -7.75 13.56
C ILE A 32 -24.47 -8.21 14.84
N ASP A 33 -25.21 -8.78 15.79
CA ASP A 33 -24.67 -9.24 17.07
C ASP A 33 -23.62 -10.34 16.87
N ALA A 34 -23.86 -11.28 15.95
CA ALA A 34 -22.88 -12.33 15.61
C ALA A 34 -21.57 -11.75 15.04
N ILE A 35 -21.66 -10.71 14.19
CA ILE A 35 -20.46 -10.02 13.67
C ILE A 35 -19.74 -9.27 14.80
N VAL A 36 -20.47 -8.60 15.68
CA VAL A 36 -19.89 -7.90 16.84
C VAL A 36 -19.14 -8.87 17.75
N GLN A 37 -19.75 -10.02 18.07
CA GLN A 37 -19.10 -11.06 18.88
C GLN A 37 -17.82 -11.55 18.22
N LYS A 38 -17.87 -11.87 16.92
CA LYS A 38 -16.69 -12.33 16.16
C LYS A 38 -15.57 -11.30 16.12
N LEU A 39 -15.89 -10.01 16.06
CA LEU A 39 -14.90 -8.93 16.10
C LEU A 39 -14.26 -8.74 17.48
N GLY A 40 -14.90 -9.22 18.54
CA GLY A 40 -14.34 -9.25 19.89
C GLY A 40 -13.32 -10.37 20.11
N GLU A 41 -13.25 -11.35 19.19
CA GLU A 41 -12.30 -12.45 19.28
C GLU A 41 -10.92 -12.05 18.70
N PRO A 42 -9.81 -12.42 19.36
CA PRO A 42 -8.47 -12.21 18.80
C PRO A 42 -8.30 -12.95 17.46
N ALA A 43 -7.73 -12.28 16.46
CA ALA A 43 -7.37 -12.90 15.19
C ALA A 43 -5.90 -13.37 15.21
N ASP A 44 -5.68 -14.68 15.13
CA ASP A 44 -4.34 -15.27 14.94
C ASP A 44 -4.03 -15.37 13.44
N LEU A 45 -3.38 -14.33 12.89
CA LEU A 45 -2.90 -14.34 11.50
C LEU A 45 -1.40 -14.57 11.47
N PRO A 46 -0.89 -15.47 10.60
CA PRO A 46 0.54 -15.74 10.51
C PRO A 46 1.29 -14.48 10.11
N LEU A 47 2.43 -14.20 10.73
CA LEU A 47 3.23 -13.03 10.42
C LEU A 47 3.77 -13.10 8.98
N VAL A 48 3.67 -11.98 8.27
CA VAL A 48 4.40 -11.79 7.00
C VAL A 48 5.80 -11.29 7.39
N SER A 49 6.82 -12.15 7.27
CA SER A 49 8.20 -11.79 7.61
C SER A 49 8.72 -10.71 6.64
N PRO A 50 9.21 -9.55 7.13
CA PRO A 50 9.87 -8.56 6.28
C PRO A 50 11.29 -8.99 5.85
N ALA A 51 11.89 -9.97 6.52
CA ALA A 51 13.30 -10.37 6.33
C ALA A 51 13.61 -10.83 4.89
N ASP A 52 12.60 -11.21 4.12
CA ASP A 52 12.76 -11.68 2.73
C ASP A 52 12.83 -10.51 1.71
N LEU A 53 12.81 -9.25 2.17
CA LEU A 53 12.97 -8.07 1.31
C LEU A 53 14.42 -7.75 0.95
N GLU A 54 15.37 -7.98 1.86
CA GLU A 54 16.75 -7.51 1.70
C GLU A 54 17.59 -8.38 0.78
N MET A 55 17.20 -9.64 0.54
CA MET A 55 17.90 -10.49 -0.43
C MET A 55 17.64 -10.10 -1.90
N HIS A 56 16.62 -9.27 -2.19
CA HIS A 56 16.21 -8.98 -3.57
C HIS A 56 15.90 -7.50 -3.86
N SER A 57 16.43 -6.56 -3.07
CA SER A 57 16.61 -5.18 -3.52
C SER A 57 17.70 -5.11 -4.59
N PHE A 58 17.42 -5.66 -5.77
CA PHE A 58 18.27 -5.56 -6.94
C PHE A 58 18.30 -4.10 -7.42
N GLY A 59 19.39 -3.41 -7.10
CA GLY A 59 19.86 -2.31 -7.90
C GLY A 59 20.02 -2.75 -9.36
N ARG A 60 19.79 -1.80 -10.28
CA ARG A 60 19.79 -1.94 -11.74
C ARG A 60 21.04 -2.61 -12.35
N GLU A 61 22.07 -2.88 -11.56
CA GLU A 61 23.38 -3.40 -12.01
C GLU A 61 23.58 -4.91 -11.79
N SER A 62 22.80 -5.57 -10.93
CA SER A 62 23.08 -6.98 -10.58
C SER A 62 22.36 -8.01 -11.47
N ALA A 63 21.41 -7.59 -12.32
CA ALA A 63 20.76 -8.49 -13.29
C ALA A 63 21.65 -8.87 -14.48
N LEU A 64 22.80 -8.21 -14.66
CA LEU A 64 23.72 -8.43 -15.77
C LEU A 64 24.87 -9.40 -15.46
N ARG A 65 24.97 -9.93 -14.23
CA ARG A 65 26.13 -10.73 -13.78
C ARG A 65 25.85 -12.19 -13.43
N ASP A 66 24.59 -12.63 -13.42
CA ASP A 66 24.26 -14.02 -13.07
C ASP A 66 23.22 -14.63 -14.04
N PRO A 67 23.65 -15.46 -15.00
CA PRO A 67 22.76 -16.17 -15.91
C PRO A 67 21.79 -17.14 -15.22
N ASP A 68 22.11 -17.63 -14.02
CA ASP A 68 21.32 -18.65 -13.30
C ASP A 68 20.13 -18.06 -12.53
N MET A 69 20.09 -16.74 -12.31
CA MET A 69 18.94 -16.09 -11.67
C MET A 69 17.69 -16.03 -12.58
N ALA A 70 17.86 -16.22 -13.90
CA ALA A 70 16.76 -16.38 -14.83
C ALA A 70 16.06 -17.75 -14.69
N GLU A 71 16.74 -18.78 -14.15
CA GLU A 71 16.22 -20.16 -14.02
C GLU A 71 15.26 -20.37 -12.84
N ARG A 72 15.00 -19.36 -12.00
CA ARG A 72 14.05 -19.46 -10.87
C ARG A 72 12.90 -18.47 -10.95
N CYS A 73 12.43 -18.12 -12.15
CA CYS A 73 11.12 -17.47 -12.25
C CYS A 73 10.03 -18.50 -11.91
N PRO A 74 9.25 -18.34 -10.83
CA PRO A 74 8.28 -19.36 -10.39
C PRO A 74 7.03 -19.41 -11.27
N TYR A 75 7.08 -18.85 -12.48
CA TYR A 75 5.93 -18.71 -13.36
C TYR A 75 6.29 -18.89 -14.83
N HIS A 76 5.31 -19.30 -15.62
CA HIS A 76 5.41 -19.53 -17.06
C HIS A 76 4.48 -18.57 -17.80
N SER A 77 4.91 -18.00 -18.92
CA SER A 77 4.04 -17.19 -19.80
C SER A 77 3.38 -18.04 -20.87
N ASN A 78 2.18 -17.65 -21.30
CA ASN A 78 1.51 -18.22 -22.48
C ASN A 78 2.08 -17.71 -23.82
N PHE A 79 2.99 -16.74 -23.79
CA PHE A 79 3.73 -16.24 -24.94
C PHE A 79 5.21 -16.58 -24.80
N HIS A 80 5.83 -17.07 -25.88
CA HIS A 80 7.29 -17.01 -26.00
C HIS A 80 7.71 -15.55 -26.33
N PRO A 81 8.88 -15.06 -25.85
CA PRO A 81 9.34 -13.68 -26.14
C PRO A 81 9.21 -13.30 -27.62
N ALA A 82 9.72 -14.14 -28.53
CA ALA A 82 9.66 -13.92 -29.97
C ALA A 82 8.22 -13.89 -30.54
N GLU A 83 7.26 -14.56 -29.91
CA GLU A 83 5.85 -14.49 -30.32
C GLU A 83 5.22 -13.17 -29.90
N PHE A 84 5.52 -12.70 -28.68
CA PHE A 84 5.05 -11.39 -28.22
C PHE A 84 5.63 -10.27 -29.08
N GLU A 85 6.93 -10.32 -29.39
CA GLU A 85 7.58 -9.33 -30.27
C GLU A 85 6.95 -9.30 -31.68
N ARG A 86 6.61 -10.46 -32.25
CA ARG A 86 5.87 -10.54 -33.52
C ARG A 86 4.47 -9.95 -33.40
N ALA A 87 3.77 -10.17 -32.29
CA ALA A 87 2.46 -9.56 -32.06
C ALA A 87 2.56 -8.03 -31.96
N VAL A 88 3.62 -7.50 -31.34
CA VAL A 88 3.90 -6.05 -31.31
C VAL A 88 4.14 -5.49 -32.72
N GLU A 89 4.97 -6.14 -33.54
CA GLU A 89 5.17 -5.70 -34.92
C GLU A 89 3.89 -5.75 -35.75
N ARG A 90 3.08 -6.80 -35.57
CA ARG A 90 1.76 -6.89 -36.23
C ARG A 90 0.80 -5.80 -35.76
N ALA A 91 0.79 -5.45 -34.49
CA ALA A 91 0.03 -4.31 -33.97
C ALA A 91 0.49 -2.98 -34.59
N LYS A 92 1.80 -2.80 -34.78
CA LYS A 92 2.36 -1.62 -35.46
C LYS A 92 1.95 -1.54 -36.93
N GLU A 93 1.80 -2.66 -37.63
CA GLU A 93 1.25 -2.68 -38.99
C GLU A 93 -0.18 -2.14 -39.03
N TYR A 94 -1.04 -2.56 -38.08
CA TYR A 94 -2.40 -2.01 -37.95
C TYR A 94 -2.39 -0.49 -37.67
N ILE A 95 -1.46 -0.03 -36.83
CA ILE A 95 -1.31 1.40 -36.54
C ILE A 95 -0.88 2.18 -37.79
N ARG A 96 0.11 1.67 -38.54
CA ARG A 96 0.59 2.31 -39.78
C ARG A 96 -0.49 2.33 -40.87
N ALA A 97 -1.37 1.33 -40.90
CA ALA A 97 -2.52 1.30 -41.80
C ALA A 97 -3.63 2.29 -41.42
N GLY A 98 -3.57 2.88 -40.21
CA GLY A 98 -4.56 3.82 -39.69
C GLY A 98 -5.77 3.16 -39.03
N ASP A 99 -5.71 1.86 -38.72
CA ASP A 99 -6.82 1.14 -38.09
C ASP A 99 -7.02 1.57 -36.62
N VAL A 100 -5.92 1.80 -35.92
CA VAL A 100 -5.88 2.21 -34.51
C VAL A 100 -4.72 3.17 -34.26
N PHE A 101 -4.88 4.06 -33.27
CA PHE A 101 -3.79 4.88 -32.74
C PHE A 101 -2.95 4.10 -31.72
N GLN A 102 -3.61 3.26 -30.92
CA GLN A 102 -3.01 2.45 -29.88
C GLN A 102 -3.78 1.15 -29.72
N VAL A 103 -3.07 0.07 -29.40
CA VAL A 103 -3.62 -1.20 -28.93
C VAL A 103 -2.82 -1.71 -27.75
N VAL A 104 -3.47 -2.26 -26.73
CA VAL A 104 -2.81 -2.76 -25.53
C VAL A 104 -2.78 -4.28 -25.57
N LEU A 105 -1.61 -4.87 -25.82
CA LEU A 105 -1.43 -6.32 -25.84
C LEU A 105 -0.99 -6.82 -24.46
N SER A 106 -1.33 -8.07 -24.14
CA SER A 106 -1.03 -8.67 -22.84
C SER A 106 -0.70 -10.15 -22.95
N GLN A 107 0.03 -10.64 -21.94
CA GLN A 107 0.38 -12.04 -21.79
C GLN A 107 0.03 -12.52 -20.38
N ARG A 108 -0.44 -13.76 -20.27
CA ARG A 108 -0.84 -14.40 -19.03
C ARG A 108 0.31 -15.24 -18.51
N PHE A 109 0.58 -15.06 -17.22
CA PHE A 109 1.51 -15.83 -16.42
C PHE A 109 0.75 -16.81 -15.53
N GLU A 110 1.34 -17.98 -15.35
CA GLU A 110 0.85 -19.04 -14.49
C GLU A 110 1.95 -19.46 -13.51
N SER A 111 1.61 -19.61 -12.23
CA SER A 111 2.47 -20.14 -11.18
C SER A 111 1.68 -21.14 -10.35
N ASP A 112 2.36 -22.15 -9.80
CA ASP A 112 1.76 -22.97 -8.75
C ASP A 112 1.57 -22.14 -7.47
N PHE A 113 0.44 -22.33 -6.79
CA PHE A 113 0.09 -21.66 -5.54
C PHE A 113 -1.04 -22.38 -4.81
N ASP A 114 -0.76 -22.91 -3.62
CA ASP A 114 -1.70 -23.63 -2.76
C ASP A 114 -1.97 -22.93 -1.42
N GLY A 115 -1.49 -21.69 -1.24
CA GLY A 115 -1.67 -20.88 -0.02
C GLY A 115 -3.04 -20.22 0.12
N ASP A 116 -3.30 -19.56 1.27
CA ASP A 116 -4.56 -18.83 1.49
C ASP A 116 -4.60 -17.55 0.64
N PRO A 117 -5.70 -17.27 -0.09
CA PRO A 117 -5.88 -16.01 -0.82
C PRO A 117 -5.71 -14.74 0.02
N LEU A 118 -6.03 -14.79 1.32
CA LEU A 118 -5.85 -13.68 2.25
C LEU A 118 -4.38 -13.40 2.53
N ASP A 119 -3.54 -14.43 2.62
CA ASP A 119 -2.10 -14.27 2.80
C ASP A 119 -1.47 -13.66 1.56
N PHE A 120 -1.89 -14.11 0.37
CA PHE A 120 -1.49 -13.46 -0.87
C PHE A 120 -1.92 -11.99 -0.94
N TYR A 121 -3.16 -11.69 -0.54
CA TYR A 121 -3.66 -10.30 -0.44
C TYR A 121 -2.81 -9.45 0.51
N ARG A 122 -2.42 -9.98 1.67
CA ARG A 122 -1.60 -9.28 2.66
C ARG A 122 -0.20 -8.99 2.13
N CYS A 123 0.44 -9.96 1.48
CA CYS A 123 1.72 -9.77 0.80
C CYS A 123 1.60 -8.72 -0.31
N LEU A 124 0.53 -8.77 -1.11
CA LEU A 124 0.32 -7.82 -2.20
C LEU A 124 0.10 -6.40 -1.68
N ARG A 125 -0.69 -6.23 -0.61
CA ARG A 125 -0.90 -4.95 0.08
C ARG A 125 0.40 -4.36 0.60
N PHE A 126 1.34 -5.19 1.04
CA PHE A 126 2.65 -4.76 1.52
C PHE A 126 3.59 -4.38 0.37
N VAL A 127 3.65 -5.19 -0.70
CA VAL A 127 4.54 -4.95 -1.85
C VAL A 127 4.09 -3.77 -2.70
N ASN A 128 2.78 -3.62 -2.91
CA ASN A 128 2.24 -2.63 -3.84
C ASN A 128 0.86 -2.14 -3.39
N PRO A 129 0.78 -1.29 -2.34
CA PRO A 129 -0.48 -0.71 -1.92
C PRO A 129 -1.04 0.22 -3.00
N SER A 130 -2.31 0.02 -3.36
CA SER A 130 -3.02 0.81 -4.38
C SER A 130 -4.38 1.29 -3.86
N PRO A 131 -5.03 2.28 -4.51
CA PRO A 131 -6.33 2.80 -4.08
C PRO A 131 -7.43 1.73 -4.02
N TYR A 132 -7.35 0.74 -4.89
CA TYR A 132 -8.31 -0.37 -4.94
C TYR A 132 -7.63 -1.69 -4.64
N MET A 133 -7.92 -2.26 -3.48
CA MET A 133 -7.46 -3.59 -3.11
C MET A 133 -8.67 -4.49 -2.83
N PHE A 134 -8.60 -5.73 -3.29
CA PHE A 134 -9.70 -6.68 -3.14
C PHE A 134 -9.18 -8.10 -2.92
N CYS A 135 -9.92 -8.86 -2.10
CA CYS A 135 -9.78 -10.30 -1.94
C CYS A 135 -11.19 -10.89 -1.95
N LEU A 136 -11.58 -11.43 -3.10
CA LEU A 136 -12.92 -11.98 -3.35
C LEU A 136 -12.82 -13.50 -3.40
N LYS A 137 -13.43 -14.18 -2.43
CA LYS A 137 -13.48 -15.65 -2.37
C LYS A 137 -14.84 -16.11 -2.92
N PHE A 138 -14.85 -16.81 -4.05
CA PHE A 138 -16.07 -17.35 -4.68
C PHE A 138 -16.26 -18.81 -4.28
N GLY A 139 -16.41 -19.05 -2.98
CA GLY A 139 -16.55 -20.39 -2.43
C GLY A 139 -15.33 -21.27 -2.70
N ALA A 140 -15.57 -22.51 -3.11
CA ALA A 140 -14.52 -23.48 -3.43
C ALA A 140 -13.99 -23.37 -4.88
N ASP A 141 -14.60 -22.53 -5.72
CA ASP A 141 -14.32 -22.52 -7.16
C ASP A 141 -13.01 -21.79 -7.49
N PHE A 142 -12.88 -20.55 -7.01
CA PHE A 142 -11.70 -19.72 -7.18
C PHE A 142 -11.72 -18.50 -6.24
N ALA A 143 -10.58 -17.82 -6.11
CA ALA A 143 -10.48 -16.51 -5.51
C ALA A 143 -9.87 -15.50 -6.49
N LEU A 144 -10.24 -14.24 -6.35
CA LEU A 144 -9.67 -13.11 -7.09
C LEU A 144 -9.04 -12.14 -6.10
N VAL A 145 -7.74 -11.93 -6.24
CA VAL A 145 -6.94 -11.08 -5.34
C VAL A 145 -6.22 -10.02 -6.16
N GLY A 146 -6.28 -8.75 -5.77
CA GLY A 146 -5.63 -7.70 -6.54
C GLY A 146 -5.41 -6.39 -5.81
N SER A 147 -4.54 -5.57 -6.41
CA SER A 147 -4.19 -4.22 -5.97
C SER A 147 -4.11 -3.30 -7.19
N SER A 148 -5.28 -2.85 -7.64
CA SER A 148 -5.42 -2.05 -8.86
C SER A 148 -5.08 -0.58 -8.60
N PRO A 149 -4.20 0.02 -9.42
CA PRO A 149 -3.86 1.44 -9.31
C PRO A 149 -4.90 2.37 -9.93
N GLU A 150 -5.82 1.84 -10.76
CA GLU A 150 -6.58 2.65 -11.70
C GLU A 150 -8.10 2.47 -11.54
N MET A 151 -8.80 3.58 -11.38
CA MET A 151 -10.25 3.63 -11.37
C MET A 151 -10.79 3.31 -12.77
N HIS A 152 -11.83 2.50 -12.85
CA HIS A 152 -12.59 2.30 -14.09
C HIS A 152 -13.67 3.39 -14.21
N VAL A 153 -14.60 3.43 -13.26
CA VAL A 153 -15.64 4.46 -13.18
C VAL A 153 -16.22 4.51 -11.77
N ARG A 154 -16.61 5.71 -11.34
CA ARG A 154 -17.38 5.97 -10.13
C ARG A 154 -18.67 6.73 -10.46
N LEU A 155 -19.74 6.38 -9.77
CA LEU A 155 -21.03 7.06 -9.74
C LEU A 155 -21.43 7.29 -8.28
N ILE A 156 -21.51 8.56 -7.89
CA ILE A 156 -22.06 8.97 -6.59
C ILE A 156 -23.26 9.88 -6.83
N ASN A 157 -24.44 9.43 -6.42
CA ASN A 157 -25.73 10.00 -6.78
C ASN A 157 -25.89 10.09 -8.31
N ASP A 158 -25.84 11.30 -8.88
CA ASP A 158 -25.87 11.54 -10.33
C ASP A 158 -24.48 11.89 -10.91
N ALA A 159 -23.43 12.00 -10.09
CA ALA A 159 -22.11 12.42 -10.54
C ALA A 159 -21.29 11.22 -11.03
N VAL A 160 -21.01 11.21 -12.33
CA VAL A 160 -20.11 10.25 -12.99
C VAL A 160 -18.69 10.80 -12.95
N GLU A 161 -17.73 9.94 -12.62
CA GLU A 161 -16.30 10.26 -12.58
C GLU A 161 -15.48 9.14 -13.23
N ILE A 162 -14.57 9.52 -14.13
CA ILE A 162 -13.48 8.68 -14.65
C ILE A 162 -12.18 9.46 -14.50
N ARG A 163 -11.15 8.78 -14.03
CA ARG A 163 -9.84 9.37 -13.80
C ARG A 163 -8.78 8.63 -14.63
N PRO A 164 -8.51 9.06 -15.88
CA PRO A 164 -7.45 8.46 -16.69
C PRO A 164 -6.08 8.73 -16.09
N LEU A 165 -5.22 7.71 -16.11
CA LEU A 165 -3.82 7.79 -15.70
C LEU A 165 -2.93 7.44 -16.91
N ALA A 166 -1.93 8.28 -17.18
CA ALA A 166 -0.85 7.96 -18.11
C ALA A 166 0.45 8.64 -17.70
N GLY A 167 1.55 8.23 -18.34
CA GLY A 167 2.88 8.71 -18.01
C GLY A 167 3.36 8.26 -16.64
N THR A 168 4.63 7.87 -16.56
CA THR A 168 5.22 7.43 -15.29
C THR A 168 6.62 7.99 -15.14
N ARG A 169 6.90 8.56 -13.96
CA ARG A 169 8.28 8.81 -13.51
C ARG A 169 8.49 8.28 -12.09
N PRO A 170 9.71 7.85 -11.74
CA PRO A 170 10.03 7.49 -10.37
C PRO A 170 10.00 8.73 -9.46
N ARG A 171 9.69 8.53 -8.18
CA ARG A 171 9.83 9.59 -7.18
C ARG A 171 11.29 10.00 -7.04
N GLY A 172 11.53 11.29 -6.81
CA GLY A 172 12.86 11.85 -6.59
C GLY A 172 13.40 11.52 -5.19
N ALA A 173 14.71 11.27 -5.09
CA ALA A 173 15.38 11.07 -3.81
C ALA A 173 15.37 12.35 -2.92
N THR A 174 15.17 13.51 -3.53
CA THR A 174 15.03 14.80 -2.86
C THR A 174 13.81 15.54 -3.40
N PRO A 175 13.22 16.49 -2.65
CA PRO A 175 12.09 17.28 -3.15
C PRO A 175 12.39 18.02 -4.46
N ALA A 176 13.61 18.57 -4.61
CA ALA A 176 14.02 19.24 -5.83
C ALA A 176 14.10 18.29 -7.03
N GLN A 177 14.59 17.07 -6.83
CA GLN A 177 14.61 16.05 -7.87
C GLN A 177 13.19 15.57 -8.20
N ASP A 178 12.31 15.46 -7.20
CA ASP A 178 10.91 15.05 -7.38
C ASP A 178 10.15 16.06 -8.24
N GLU A 179 10.31 17.36 -7.97
CA GLU A 179 9.73 18.42 -8.80
C GLU A 179 10.33 18.46 -10.21
N LYS A 180 11.65 18.20 -10.35
CA LYS A 180 12.27 18.08 -11.67
C LYS A 180 11.69 16.92 -12.48
N ASN A 181 11.48 15.76 -11.85
CA ASN A 181 10.85 14.61 -12.50
C ASN A 181 9.41 14.90 -12.90
N ALA A 182 8.66 15.62 -12.07
CA ALA A 182 7.29 16.04 -12.39
C ALA A 182 7.25 17.00 -13.58
N ALA A 183 8.13 18.01 -13.60
CA ALA A 183 8.26 18.95 -14.71
C ALA A 183 8.71 18.26 -16.01
N ASP A 184 9.64 17.31 -15.93
CA ASP A 184 10.07 16.49 -17.07
C ASP A 184 8.92 15.67 -17.66
N LEU A 185 8.13 15.00 -16.80
CA LEU A 185 6.96 14.23 -17.23
C LEU A 185 5.92 15.11 -17.94
N LEU A 186 5.63 16.29 -17.39
CA LEU A 186 4.70 17.24 -18.00
C LEU A 186 5.26 17.93 -19.25
N ALA A 187 6.57 17.89 -19.48
CA ALA A 187 7.19 18.46 -20.67
C ALA A 187 7.26 17.43 -21.82
N ASP A 188 7.16 16.14 -21.52
CA ASP A 188 7.27 15.05 -22.49
C ASP A 188 6.09 15.07 -23.49
N PRO A 189 6.33 15.41 -24.77
CA PRO A 189 5.27 15.53 -25.75
C PRO A 189 4.60 14.18 -26.06
N LYS A 190 5.32 13.05 -25.89
CA LYS A 190 4.76 11.71 -26.13
C LYS A 190 3.73 11.38 -25.05
N GLU A 191 4.12 11.49 -23.78
CA GLU A 191 3.28 11.17 -22.63
C GLU A 191 2.03 12.06 -22.59
N ARG A 192 2.18 13.34 -22.94
CA ARG A 192 1.03 14.26 -23.06
C ARG A 192 0.07 13.87 -24.16
N ALA A 193 0.57 13.49 -25.34
CA ALA A 193 -0.27 13.12 -26.46
C ALA A 193 -1.07 11.85 -26.15
N GLU A 194 -0.42 10.85 -25.56
CA GLU A 194 -1.07 9.62 -25.09
C GLU A 194 -2.14 9.94 -24.03
N HIS A 195 -1.81 10.80 -23.07
CA HIS A 195 -2.76 11.20 -22.02
C HIS A 195 -3.99 11.95 -22.56
N ILE A 196 -3.81 12.89 -23.49
CA ILE A 196 -4.94 13.61 -24.13
C ILE A 196 -5.89 12.64 -24.81
N MET A 197 -5.33 11.66 -25.54
CA MET A 197 -6.14 10.64 -26.22
C MET A 197 -7.01 9.86 -25.22
N LEU A 198 -6.46 9.49 -24.05
CA LEU A 198 -7.22 8.81 -23.00
C LEU A 198 -8.30 9.69 -22.37
N VAL A 199 -8.01 10.99 -22.17
CA VAL A 199 -9.00 11.97 -21.72
C VAL A 199 -10.15 12.09 -22.72
N ASP A 200 -9.86 12.15 -24.02
CA ASP A 200 -10.90 12.21 -25.05
C ASP A 200 -11.73 10.92 -25.12
N LEU A 201 -11.11 9.76 -24.94
CA LEU A 201 -11.87 8.51 -24.84
C LEU A 201 -12.77 8.49 -23.60
N ALA A 202 -12.27 8.92 -22.44
CA ALA A 202 -13.07 9.02 -21.22
C ALA A 202 -14.24 10.01 -21.40
N ARG A 203 -14.02 11.14 -22.08
CA ARG A 203 -15.10 12.09 -22.43
C ARG A 203 -16.15 11.44 -23.33
N ASN A 204 -15.73 10.66 -24.32
CA ASN A 204 -16.64 9.92 -25.19
C ASN A 204 -17.48 8.89 -24.40
N ASP A 205 -16.81 8.14 -23.53
CA ASP A 205 -17.43 7.11 -22.68
C ASP A 205 -18.48 7.71 -21.74
N VAL A 206 -18.10 8.73 -20.96
CA VAL A 206 -19.00 9.46 -20.04
C VAL A 206 -20.14 10.13 -20.80
N GLY A 207 -19.87 10.69 -21.98
CA GLY A 207 -20.87 11.37 -22.81
C GLY A 207 -22.02 10.48 -23.30
N ARG A 208 -21.80 9.17 -23.46
CA ARG A 208 -22.85 8.24 -23.92
C ARG A 208 -24.02 8.12 -22.93
N VAL A 209 -23.76 8.31 -21.65
CA VAL A 209 -24.75 8.12 -20.57
C VAL A 209 -24.99 9.38 -19.74
N SER A 210 -24.33 10.48 -20.05
CA SER A 210 -24.51 11.76 -19.35
C SER A 210 -25.52 12.67 -20.02
N ASN A 211 -26.05 13.64 -19.25
CA ASN A 211 -26.85 14.74 -19.77
C ASN A 211 -26.01 15.65 -20.67
N PHE A 212 -26.61 16.15 -21.75
CA PHE A 212 -25.94 17.07 -22.67
C PHE A 212 -25.40 18.30 -21.95
N GLY A 213 -24.18 18.73 -22.31
CA GLY A 213 -23.51 19.89 -21.70
C GLY A 213 -22.97 19.68 -20.28
N THR A 214 -23.10 18.49 -19.70
CA THR A 214 -22.61 18.21 -18.33
C THR A 214 -21.22 17.59 -18.29
N VAL A 215 -20.74 17.01 -19.40
CA VAL A 215 -19.41 16.38 -19.45
C VAL A 215 -18.32 17.45 -19.43
N ARG A 216 -17.44 17.40 -18.43
CA ARG A 216 -16.37 18.37 -18.21
C ARG A 216 -15.08 17.67 -17.81
N VAL A 217 -13.96 18.23 -18.26
CA VAL A 217 -12.65 17.92 -17.70
C VAL A 217 -12.39 18.92 -16.59
N THR A 218 -12.36 18.47 -15.34
CA THR A 218 -12.22 19.35 -14.17
C THR A 218 -10.77 19.49 -13.73
N GLU A 219 -9.94 18.49 -14.01
CA GLU A 219 -8.50 18.47 -13.77
C GLU A 219 -7.85 17.96 -15.07
N LEU A 220 -6.83 18.67 -15.57
CA LEU A 220 -6.17 18.33 -16.83
C LEU A 220 -4.65 18.33 -16.64
N MET A 221 -4.04 17.18 -16.88
CA MET A 221 -2.60 16.94 -16.77
C MET A 221 -1.98 17.33 -15.42
N ASP A 222 -2.65 17.02 -14.31
CA ASP A 222 -2.07 17.20 -12.98
C ASP A 222 -1.12 16.05 -12.62
N ILE A 223 -0.18 16.30 -11.71
CA ILE A 223 0.75 15.28 -11.22
C ILE A 223 0.26 14.69 -9.90
N GLU A 224 -0.06 13.41 -9.92
CA GLU A 224 -0.37 12.64 -8.73
C GLU A 224 0.84 11.81 -8.28
N ARG A 225 1.20 11.94 -7.00
CA ARG A 225 2.39 11.30 -6.42
C ARG A 225 1.98 10.11 -5.56
N TYR A 226 2.46 8.93 -5.93
CA TYR A 226 2.36 7.69 -5.15
C TYR A 226 3.67 7.42 -4.41
N SER A 227 3.74 6.30 -3.67
CA SER A 227 4.89 5.94 -2.84
C SER A 227 6.20 5.83 -3.62
N HIS A 228 6.16 5.26 -4.84
CA HIS A 228 7.36 4.98 -5.65
C HIS A 228 7.36 5.65 -7.02
N VAL A 229 6.20 6.08 -7.51
CA VAL A 229 6.02 6.68 -8.84
C VAL A 229 5.11 7.91 -8.79
N MET A 230 5.11 8.67 -9.87
CA MET A 230 4.14 9.73 -10.15
C MET A 230 3.54 9.55 -11.54
N HIS A 231 2.30 9.99 -11.71
CA HIS A 231 1.53 9.86 -12.96
C HIS A 231 0.91 11.19 -13.38
N ILE A 232 0.71 11.36 -14.69
CA ILE A 232 -0.18 12.40 -15.23
C ILE A 232 -1.60 11.90 -15.03
N VAL A 233 -2.42 12.73 -14.39
CA VAL A 233 -3.82 12.41 -14.10
C VAL A 233 -4.73 13.49 -14.65
N SER A 234 -5.95 13.10 -14.99
CA SER A 234 -7.02 14.03 -15.33
C SER A 234 -8.33 13.51 -14.81
N ASN A 235 -9.27 14.42 -14.60
CA ASN A 235 -10.59 14.06 -14.10
C ASN A 235 -11.64 14.44 -15.13
N VAL A 236 -12.40 13.44 -15.57
CA VAL A 236 -13.53 13.60 -16.48
C VAL A 236 -14.80 13.31 -15.71
N THR A 237 -15.66 14.31 -15.63
CA THR A 237 -16.93 14.24 -14.89
C THR A 237 -18.13 14.44 -15.81
N GLY A 238 -19.28 13.94 -15.39
CA GLY A 238 -20.57 14.16 -16.05
C GLY A 238 -21.73 13.97 -15.09
N ARG A 239 -22.93 14.38 -15.48
CA ARG A 239 -24.16 14.03 -14.74
C ARG A 239 -24.91 12.93 -15.46
N LEU A 240 -25.16 11.82 -14.78
CA LEU A 240 -25.90 10.68 -15.33
C LEU A 240 -27.27 11.15 -15.86
N ARG A 241 -27.60 10.73 -17.08
CA ARG A 241 -28.84 11.08 -17.74
C ARG A 241 -30.03 10.41 -17.05
N THR A 242 -31.16 11.12 -16.97
CA THR A 242 -32.41 10.55 -16.46
C THR A 242 -32.78 9.28 -17.23
N GLY A 243 -33.13 8.21 -16.49
CA GLY A 243 -33.45 6.90 -17.06
C GLY A 243 -32.24 5.99 -17.29
N CYS A 244 -31.00 6.47 -17.12
CA CYS A 244 -29.82 5.63 -17.05
C CYS A 244 -29.52 5.20 -15.61
N THR A 245 -28.90 4.04 -15.48
CA THR A 245 -28.49 3.44 -14.20
C THR A 245 -26.98 3.27 -14.11
N GLY A 246 -26.47 2.89 -12.93
CA GLY A 246 -25.07 2.49 -12.78
C GLY A 246 -24.66 1.33 -13.71
N PHE A 247 -25.59 0.43 -14.06
CA PHE A 247 -25.33 -0.65 -15.02
C PHE A 247 -25.10 -0.11 -16.44
N ASP A 248 -25.91 0.87 -16.87
CA ASP A 248 -25.73 1.52 -18.16
C ASP A 248 -24.39 2.26 -18.24
N LEU A 249 -24.00 2.89 -17.13
CA LEU A 249 -22.71 3.56 -17.01
C LEU A 249 -21.55 2.58 -17.20
N VAL A 250 -21.50 1.51 -16.40
CA VAL A 250 -20.44 0.49 -16.50
C VAL A 250 -20.42 -0.10 -17.92
N LYS A 251 -21.58 -0.42 -18.50
CA LYS A 251 -21.66 -0.94 -19.88
C LYS A 251 -21.12 0.04 -20.91
N ALA A 252 -21.36 1.34 -20.74
CA ALA A 252 -20.88 2.37 -21.65
C ALA A 252 -19.37 2.59 -21.52
N THR A 253 -18.80 2.53 -20.33
CA THR A 253 -17.37 2.81 -20.11
C THR A 253 -16.50 1.58 -20.36
N PHE A 254 -17.06 0.38 -20.29
CA PHE A 254 -16.33 -0.88 -20.35
C PHE A 254 -15.93 -1.34 -21.77
N PRO A 255 -14.74 -1.95 -21.96
CA PRO A 255 -13.59 -1.91 -21.05
C PRO A 255 -12.89 -0.55 -21.13
N ALA A 256 -12.02 -0.27 -20.16
CA ALA A 256 -11.24 0.97 -20.15
C ALA A 256 -10.28 1.07 -21.35
N GLY A 257 -10.05 2.30 -21.82
CA GLY A 257 -9.14 2.58 -22.93
C GLY A 257 -7.69 2.20 -22.68
N THR A 258 -7.23 2.45 -21.47
CA THR A 258 -5.86 2.18 -21.00
C THR A 258 -5.45 0.71 -21.06
N VAL A 259 -6.43 -0.19 -21.20
CA VAL A 259 -6.21 -1.64 -21.31
C VAL A 259 -6.74 -2.24 -22.61
N SER A 260 -7.30 -1.43 -23.50
CA SER A 260 -7.81 -1.87 -24.80
C SER A 260 -7.08 -1.15 -25.93
N GLY A 261 -7.36 0.13 -26.11
CA GLY A 261 -6.76 0.99 -27.13
C GLY A 261 -7.76 1.98 -27.71
N ALA A 262 -7.36 2.64 -28.79
CA ALA A 262 -8.16 3.67 -29.46
C ALA A 262 -8.01 3.55 -30.99
N PRO A 263 -9.12 3.50 -31.77
CA PRO A 263 -10.51 3.36 -31.35
C PRO A 263 -10.82 2.01 -30.64
N LYS A 264 -11.59 2.06 -29.55
CA LYS A 264 -11.81 0.94 -28.61
C LYS A 264 -12.26 -0.36 -29.27
N ILE A 265 -13.27 -0.29 -30.15
CA ILE A 265 -13.84 -1.49 -30.80
C ILE A 265 -12.81 -2.17 -31.70
N ARG A 266 -12.09 -1.39 -32.52
CA ARG A 266 -11.08 -1.94 -33.43
C ARG A 266 -9.89 -2.52 -32.67
N ALA A 267 -9.43 -1.82 -31.63
CA ALA A 267 -8.37 -2.32 -30.75
C ALA A 267 -8.73 -3.67 -30.11
N MET A 268 -9.97 -3.85 -29.64
CA MET A 268 -10.43 -5.13 -29.08
C MET A 268 -10.47 -6.27 -30.11
N GLN A 269 -10.80 -5.98 -31.38
CA GLN A 269 -10.73 -6.98 -32.45
C GLN A 269 -9.30 -7.43 -32.70
N ILE A 270 -8.36 -6.49 -32.76
CA ILE A 270 -6.92 -6.77 -32.91
C ILE A 270 -6.40 -7.58 -31.71
N ILE A 271 -6.78 -7.21 -30.49
CA ILE A 271 -6.45 -7.98 -29.28
C ILE A 271 -6.94 -9.42 -29.41
N SER A 272 -8.19 -9.63 -29.85
CA SER A 272 -8.75 -10.97 -30.00
C SER A 272 -8.07 -11.78 -31.11
N GLU A 273 -7.46 -11.13 -32.10
CA GLU A 273 -6.69 -11.79 -33.16
C GLU A 273 -5.28 -12.16 -32.68
N LEU A 274 -4.63 -11.28 -31.93
CA LEU A 274 -3.23 -11.41 -31.56
C LEU A 274 -3.00 -12.14 -30.22
N GLU A 275 -3.97 -12.14 -29.31
CA GLU A 275 -3.88 -12.88 -28.05
C GLU A 275 -4.43 -14.31 -28.18
N ALA A 276 -3.62 -15.30 -27.80
CA ALA A 276 -3.99 -16.72 -27.91
C ALA A 276 -5.17 -17.15 -27.01
N THR A 277 -5.50 -16.38 -25.98
CA THR A 277 -6.53 -16.76 -25.00
C THR A 277 -7.37 -15.57 -24.55
N ARG A 278 -8.60 -15.85 -24.10
CA ARG A 278 -9.46 -14.83 -23.50
C ARG A 278 -8.83 -14.29 -22.21
N ARG A 279 -8.98 -12.98 -21.98
CA ARG A 279 -8.43 -12.27 -20.82
C ARG A 279 -9.05 -12.64 -19.46
N GLY A 280 -10.24 -13.23 -19.47
CA GLY A 280 -10.95 -13.55 -18.23
C GLY A 280 -11.21 -12.29 -17.41
N CYS A 281 -10.69 -12.23 -16.18
CA CYS A 281 -10.84 -11.03 -15.34
C CYS A 281 -9.91 -9.89 -15.74
N TYR A 282 -8.77 -10.14 -16.41
CA TYR A 282 -7.80 -9.10 -16.75
C TYR A 282 -8.44 -8.05 -17.68
N ALA A 283 -8.14 -6.77 -17.43
CA ALA A 283 -8.78 -5.63 -18.11
C ALA A 283 -10.31 -5.53 -17.88
N GLY A 284 -10.86 -6.37 -16.99
CA GLY A 284 -12.23 -6.30 -16.48
C GLY A 284 -12.45 -5.13 -15.51
N ALA A 285 -13.61 -5.12 -14.86
CA ALA A 285 -13.97 -4.13 -13.85
C ALA A 285 -14.35 -4.84 -12.54
N ILE A 286 -13.71 -4.45 -11.43
CA ILE A 286 -13.95 -4.99 -10.10
C ILE A 286 -14.46 -3.87 -9.20
N GLY A 287 -15.61 -4.06 -8.57
CA GLY A 287 -16.29 -3.03 -7.82
C GLY A 287 -17.62 -3.51 -7.22
N TYR A 288 -18.49 -2.56 -6.91
CA TYR A 288 -19.83 -2.86 -6.39
C TYR A 288 -20.91 -2.00 -7.07
N PHE A 289 -22.15 -2.50 -6.99
CA PHE A 289 -23.37 -1.72 -7.23
C PHE A 289 -24.11 -1.62 -5.91
N GLY A 290 -24.34 -0.39 -5.43
CA GLY A 290 -25.07 -0.12 -4.21
C GLY A 290 -26.59 -0.15 -4.43
N PHE A 291 -27.35 -0.46 -3.38
CA PHE A 291 -28.81 -0.34 -3.39
C PHE A 291 -29.29 1.10 -3.56
N ASP A 292 -28.43 2.07 -3.25
CA ASP A 292 -28.62 3.50 -3.48
C ASP A 292 -28.33 3.93 -4.92
N GLY A 293 -27.95 2.99 -5.80
CA GLY A 293 -27.60 3.24 -7.20
C GLY A 293 -26.15 3.67 -7.42
N ASN A 294 -25.37 3.82 -6.35
CA ASN A 294 -23.96 4.21 -6.45
C ASN A 294 -23.11 3.06 -7.02
N VAL A 295 -22.03 3.42 -7.71
CA VAL A 295 -21.08 2.48 -8.29
C VAL A 295 -19.68 2.97 -8.00
N ASP A 296 -18.79 2.09 -7.59
CA ASP A 296 -17.35 2.35 -7.62
C ASP A 296 -16.65 1.10 -8.12
N SER A 297 -15.84 1.27 -9.17
CA SER A 297 -15.12 0.17 -9.81
C SER A 297 -13.73 0.58 -10.24
N CYS A 298 -12.81 -0.37 -10.16
CA CYS A 298 -11.45 -0.28 -10.67
C CYS A 298 -11.26 -1.20 -11.86
N ILE A 299 -10.23 -0.92 -12.67
CA ILE A 299 -9.83 -1.82 -13.74
C ILE A 299 -9.12 -3.02 -13.09
N ALA A 300 -9.40 -4.23 -13.56
CA ALA A 300 -8.76 -5.45 -13.07
C ALA A 300 -7.31 -5.56 -13.59
N LEU A 301 -6.44 -4.77 -12.97
CA LEU A 301 -4.99 -4.76 -13.15
C LEU A 301 -4.32 -5.21 -11.87
N ARG A 302 -3.09 -5.74 -11.99
CA ARG A 302 -2.29 -6.23 -10.85
C ARG A 302 -3.12 -7.15 -9.93
N CYS A 303 -3.80 -8.11 -10.56
CA CYS A 303 -4.64 -9.08 -9.89
C CYS A 303 -4.35 -10.50 -10.38
N ALA A 304 -4.62 -11.48 -9.52
CA ALA A 304 -4.50 -12.90 -9.83
C ALA A 304 -5.79 -13.64 -9.55
N VAL A 305 -6.12 -14.58 -10.44
CA VAL A 305 -7.12 -15.63 -10.20
C VAL A 305 -6.40 -16.81 -9.57
N LEU A 306 -6.85 -17.20 -8.38
CA LEU A 306 -6.34 -18.35 -7.64
C LEU A 306 -7.34 -19.50 -7.82
N LYS A 307 -6.94 -20.56 -8.52
CA LYS A 307 -7.82 -21.68 -8.85
C LYS A 307 -7.02 -22.98 -9.00
N ASN A 308 -7.52 -24.08 -8.44
CA ASN A 308 -6.95 -25.42 -8.60
C ASN A 308 -5.44 -25.51 -8.28
N GLY A 309 -4.99 -24.88 -7.20
CA GLY A 309 -3.57 -24.88 -6.82
C GLY A 309 -2.67 -24.02 -7.72
N LYS A 310 -3.26 -23.12 -8.51
CA LYS A 310 -2.54 -22.23 -9.44
C LYS A 310 -2.95 -20.78 -9.27
N ALA A 311 -2.01 -19.89 -9.51
CA ALA A 311 -2.20 -18.46 -9.61
C ALA A 311 -2.00 -18.00 -11.05
N TYR A 312 -3.03 -17.38 -11.61
CA TYR A 312 -3.02 -16.80 -12.95
C TYR A 312 -3.04 -15.28 -12.86
N PHE A 313 -2.04 -14.61 -13.39
CA PHE A 313 -1.98 -13.14 -13.44
C PHE A 313 -1.54 -12.69 -14.82
N GLN A 314 -1.93 -11.47 -15.21
CA GLN A 314 -1.74 -10.99 -16.58
C GLN A 314 -1.23 -9.56 -16.55
N ALA A 315 -0.32 -9.25 -17.48
CA ALA A 315 0.24 -7.92 -17.64
C ALA A 315 0.42 -7.62 -19.14
N GLY A 316 0.38 -6.33 -19.46
CA GLY A 316 0.38 -5.87 -20.84
C GLY A 316 1.09 -4.55 -21.03
N ALA A 317 1.26 -4.18 -22.30
CA ALA A 317 1.97 -3.01 -22.76
C ALA A 317 1.15 -2.27 -23.83
N GLY A 318 1.18 -0.94 -23.79
CA GLY A 318 0.48 -0.09 -24.76
C GLY A 318 1.33 0.07 -26.00
N ILE A 319 0.85 -0.44 -27.13
CA ILE A 319 1.58 -0.40 -28.40
C ILE A 319 1.19 0.83 -29.19
N VAL A 320 2.17 1.65 -29.53
CA VAL A 320 2.08 2.82 -30.40
C VAL A 320 3.00 2.66 -31.61
N ALA A 321 2.94 3.57 -32.57
CA ALA A 321 3.70 3.48 -33.83
C ALA A 321 5.22 3.31 -33.61
N ASP A 322 5.75 3.98 -32.58
CA ASP A 322 7.18 4.01 -32.24
C ASP A 322 7.57 2.99 -31.17
N SER A 323 6.67 2.08 -30.79
CA SER A 323 6.97 1.03 -29.81
C SER A 323 8.09 0.10 -30.29
N ASP A 324 9.01 -0.22 -29.39
CA ASP A 324 10.08 -1.20 -29.61
C ASP A 324 9.64 -2.57 -29.06
N PRO A 325 9.52 -3.62 -29.89
CA PRO A 325 8.98 -4.92 -29.47
C PRO A 325 9.64 -5.52 -28.23
N ASN A 326 10.96 -5.41 -28.13
CA ASN A 326 11.72 -5.96 -27.02
C ASN A 326 11.44 -5.20 -25.72
N SER A 327 11.39 -3.87 -25.80
CA SER A 327 11.06 -2.99 -24.68
C SER A 327 9.65 -3.24 -24.15
N GLU A 328 8.65 -3.40 -25.04
CA GLU A 328 7.25 -3.66 -24.66
C GLU A 328 7.08 -5.04 -24.00
N TYR A 329 7.79 -6.06 -24.49
CA TYR A 329 7.87 -7.35 -23.82
C TYR A 329 8.48 -7.18 -22.41
N GLY A 330 9.61 -6.49 -22.29
CA GLY A 330 10.26 -6.20 -21.02
C GLY A 330 9.35 -5.45 -20.03
N GLU A 331 8.56 -4.50 -20.52
CA GLU A 331 7.58 -3.76 -19.71
C GLU A 331 6.49 -4.67 -19.14
N SER A 332 5.93 -5.56 -19.95
CA SER A 332 4.89 -6.49 -19.49
C SER A 332 5.42 -7.43 -18.38
N ILE A 333 6.68 -7.89 -18.48
CA ILE A 333 7.36 -8.67 -17.44
C ILE A 333 7.59 -7.84 -16.18
N ASN A 334 8.05 -6.59 -16.33
CA ASN A 334 8.25 -5.67 -15.21
C ASN A 334 6.96 -5.42 -14.43
N LYS A 335 5.83 -5.24 -15.12
CA LYS A 335 4.50 -5.08 -14.51
C LYS A 335 4.04 -6.34 -13.76
N ALA A 336 4.40 -7.53 -14.25
CA ALA A 336 4.10 -8.81 -13.61
C ALA A 336 4.98 -9.09 -12.36
N ARG A 337 6.19 -8.51 -12.29
CA ARG A 337 7.17 -8.78 -11.21
C ARG A 337 6.62 -8.54 -9.80
N ALA A 338 5.82 -7.49 -9.60
CA ALA A 338 5.24 -7.19 -8.30
C ALA A 338 4.29 -8.32 -7.82
N MET A 339 3.52 -8.90 -8.75
CA MET A 339 2.64 -10.04 -8.47
C MET A 339 3.44 -11.29 -8.12
N ALA A 340 4.46 -11.60 -8.93
CA ALA A 340 5.34 -12.75 -8.69
C ALA A 340 6.07 -12.65 -7.34
N LYS A 341 6.53 -11.45 -6.96
CA LYS A 341 7.15 -11.20 -5.65
C LYS A 341 6.17 -11.46 -4.51
N ALA A 342 4.96 -10.89 -4.58
CA ALA A 342 3.94 -11.10 -3.56
C ALA A 342 3.54 -12.58 -3.44
N LEU A 343 3.53 -13.31 -4.57
CA LEU A 343 3.20 -14.73 -4.60
C LEU A 343 4.30 -15.56 -3.93
N SER A 344 5.56 -15.30 -4.26
CA SER A 344 6.73 -15.95 -3.63
C SER A 344 6.73 -15.76 -2.11
N MET A 345 6.44 -14.53 -1.63
CA MET A 345 6.29 -14.25 -0.21
C MET A 345 5.13 -15.05 0.41
N ALA A 346 3.98 -15.12 -0.27
CA ALA A 346 2.81 -15.84 0.22
C ALA A 346 3.04 -17.35 0.31
N THR A 347 3.77 -17.97 -0.63
CA THR A 347 4.12 -19.40 -0.61
C THR A 347 5.02 -19.76 0.58
N GLN A 348 5.78 -18.80 1.11
CA GLN A 348 6.64 -19.01 2.28
C GLN A 348 5.87 -18.91 3.60
N ILE A 349 4.64 -18.36 3.58
CA ILE A 349 3.78 -18.29 4.77
C ILE A 349 3.29 -19.70 5.07
N ARG A 350 3.84 -20.28 6.14
CA ARG A 350 3.33 -21.55 6.66
C ARG A 350 2.05 -21.28 7.44
N PRO A 351 0.97 -22.07 7.23
CA PRO A 351 -0.22 -21.95 8.06
C PRO A 351 0.16 -22.11 9.53
N SER A 352 -0.40 -21.26 10.40
CA SER A 352 -0.33 -21.46 11.85
C SER A 352 -0.93 -22.84 12.15
N ARG A 353 -0.08 -23.85 12.37
CA ARG A 353 -0.52 -25.16 12.83
C ARG A 353 -1.06 -24.94 14.24
N ASN A 354 -2.37 -25.09 14.41
CA ASN A 354 -3.04 -25.21 15.70
C ASN A 354 -2.15 -25.93 16.73
N GLY A 355 -1.83 -25.23 17.82
CA GLY A 355 -1.44 -25.78 19.11
C GLY A 355 -0.14 -26.61 19.16
N LYS A 356 0.86 -26.05 19.85
CA LYS A 356 2.07 -26.73 20.37
C LYS A 356 3.20 -26.97 19.36
N HIS A 357 3.99 -25.93 19.09
CA HIS A 357 5.39 -26.13 18.73
C HIS A 357 6.33 -25.55 19.79
N ARG A 358 6.92 -26.46 20.56
CA ARG A 358 8.16 -26.22 21.31
C ARG A 358 9.27 -25.95 20.29
N CYS A 359 9.64 -24.67 20.14
CA CYS A 359 10.91 -24.29 19.51
C CYS A 359 12.06 -24.83 20.36
N LYS A 360 13.07 -25.44 19.71
CA LYS A 360 14.32 -25.82 20.38
C LYS A 360 15.04 -24.57 20.89
N PRO A 361 15.76 -24.62 22.03
CA PRO A 361 16.37 -23.45 22.63
C PRO A 361 17.65 -23.07 21.88
N GLY A 362 17.65 -21.88 21.30
CA GLY A 362 18.85 -21.12 20.98
C GLY A 362 19.16 -20.17 22.14
N GLU A 363 20.37 -20.30 22.65
CA GLU A 363 21.13 -19.48 23.61
C GLU A 363 20.45 -18.23 24.23
N GLY A 364 19.93 -18.42 25.45
CA GLY A 364 20.07 -17.55 26.62
C GLY A 364 19.35 -16.19 26.65
N GLY A 365 19.52 -15.33 25.65
CA GLY A 365 18.90 -13.99 25.62
C GLY A 365 17.57 -13.95 24.86
N ASP A 366 17.41 -14.87 23.90
CA ASP A 366 16.31 -14.87 22.93
C ASP A 366 15.01 -15.46 23.52
N SER A 367 15.15 -16.34 24.51
CA SER A 367 14.02 -17.02 25.15
C SER A 367 13.21 -16.10 26.08
N GLU A 368 13.87 -15.17 26.77
CA GLU A 368 13.23 -14.36 27.82
C GLU A 368 12.37 -13.24 27.22
N LEU A 369 12.87 -12.52 26.21
CA LEU A 369 12.07 -11.54 25.47
C LEU A 369 10.84 -12.19 24.84
N ARG A 370 11.04 -13.38 24.26
CA ARG A 370 9.98 -14.16 23.63
C ARG A 370 8.94 -14.62 24.64
N ASP A 371 9.35 -15.10 25.81
CA ASP A 371 8.42 -15.54 26.85
C ASP A 371 7.58 -14.38 27.39
N LEU A 372 8.21 -13.26 27.73
CA LEU A 372 7.52 -12.04 28.17
C LEU A 372 6.57 -11.50 27.10
N THR A 373 6.98 -11.52 25.83
CA THR A 373 6.12 -11.12 24.70
C THR A 373 4.91 -12.05 24.55
N LEU A 374 5.10 -13.37 24.65
CA LEU A 374 4.00 -14.33 24.57
C LEU A 374 3.00 -14.17 25.72
N ARG A 375 3.46 -13.82 26.92
CA ARG A 375 2.60 -13.51 28.07
C ARG A 375 1.77 -12.24 27.83
N LEU A 376 2.40 -11.18 27.33
CA LEU A 376 1.71 -9.95 26.94
C LEU A 376 0.66 -10.20 25.85
N MET A 377 0.95 -11.02 24.84
CA MET A 377 -0.01 -11.40 23.79
C MET A 377 -1.22 -12.17 24.33
N ARG A 378 -1.07 -12.89 25.46
CA ARG A 378 -2.18 -13.56 26.15
C ARG A 378 -2.97 -12.63 27.07
N GLY A 379 -2.59 -11.36 27.16
CA GLY A 379 -3.21 -10.38 28.05
C GLY A 379 -2.71 -10.44 29.49
N GLU A 380 -1.61 -11.14 29.77
CA GLU A 380 -1.04 -11.21 31.11
C GLU A 380 -0.26 -9.93 31.45
N ASN A 381 -0.39 -9.45 32.68
CA ASN A 381 0.38 -8.31 33.18
C ASN A 381 1.76 -8.77 33.66
N LEU A 382 2.79 -7.97 33.35
CA LEU A 382 4.11 -8.14 33.93
C LEU A 382 4.18 -7.39 35.26
N ASN A 383 4.82 -7.99 36.27
CA ASN A 383 5.13 -7.25 37.48
C ASN A 383 6.28 -6.25 37.22
N ARG A 384 6.50 -5.33 38.15
CA ARG A 384 7.49 -4.25 38.02
C ARG A 384 8.92 -4.74 37.68
N THR A 385 9.35 -5.85 38.28
CA THR A 385 10.66 -6.45 38.01
C THR A 385 10.71 -7.05 36.61
N GLU A 386 9.67 -7.80 36.22
CA GLU A 386 9.53 -8.38 34.88
C GLU A 386 9.49 -7.31 33.78
N ALA A 387 8.81 -6.19 34.03
CA ALA A 387 8.76 -5.07 33.09
C ALA A 387 10.13 -4.36 32.95
N GLY A 388 10.91 -4.31 34.02
CA GLY A 388 12.30 -3.84 33.97
C GLY A 388 13.21 -4.77 33.14
N ASN A 389 13.04 -6.09 33.30
CA ASN A 389 13.74 -7.10 32.50
C ASN A 389 13.31 -7.06 31.04
N PHE A 390 12.01 -6.89 30.79
CA PHE A 390 11.44 -6.73 29.46
C PHE A 390 12.13 -5.60 28.69
N LEU A 391 12.27 -4.42 29.28
CA LEU A 391 13.05 -3.34 28.67
C LEU A 391 14.53 -3.72 28.49
N GLY A 392 15.13 -4.41 29.46
CA GLY A 392 16.50 -4.89 29.35
C GLY A 392 16.71 -5.79 28.13
N CYS A 393 15.76 -6.67 27.85
CA CYS A 393 15.74 -7.52 26.68
C CYS A 393 15.52 -6.72 25.39
N LEU A 394 14.61 -5.74 25.38
CA LEU A 394 14.39 -4.86 24.22
C LEU A 394 15.65 -4.07 23.82
N LEU A 395 16.47 -3.70 24.81
CA LEU A 395 17.69 -2.92 24.60
C LEU A 395 18.94 -3.80 24.38
N ASN A 396 18.78 -5.12 24.34
CA ASN A 396 19.88 -6.03 24.04
C ASN A 396 20.28 -5.87 22.55
N PRO A 397 21.57 -5.67 22.22
CA PRO A 397 22.03 -5.60 20.83
C PRO A 397 21.69 -6.83 19.98
N GLY A 398 21.42 -7.98 20.61
CA GLY A 398 20.97 -9.21 19.94
C GLY A 398 19.47 -9.26 19.65
N ALA A 399 18.67 -8.32 20.16
CA ALA A 399 17.24 -8.24 19.87
C ALA A 399 17.03 -7.64 18.47
N THR A 400 16.37 -8.38 17.60
CA THR A 400 16.03 -7.91 16.25
C THR A 400 14.93 -6.85 16.29
N ASP A 401 14.90 -5.94 15.32
CA ASP A 401 13.84 -4.94 15.18
C ASP A 401 12.43 -5.56 15.16
N ALA A 402 12.30 -6.75 14.57
CA ALA A 402 11.06 -7.51 14.54
C ALA A 402 10.61 -7.97 15.95
N GLN A 403 11.55 -8.44 16.78
CA GLN A 403 11.23 -8.85 18.16
C GLN A 403 10.87 -7.64 19.03
N ILE A 404 11.59 -6.54 18.87
CA ILE A 404 11.30 -5.28 19.57
C ILE A 404 9.90 -4.78 19.17
N ALA A 405 9.59 -4.77 17.88
CA ALA A 405 8.27 -4.36 17.38
C ALA A 405 7.15 -5.28 17.90
N ALA A 406 7.34 -6.60 17.85
CA ALA A 406 6.35 -7.56 18.35
C ALA A 406 6.07 -7.38 19.84
N ALA A 407 7.13 -7.24 20.64
CA ALA A 407 7.06 -7.03 22.08
C ALA A 407 6.32 -5.73 22.45
N LEU A 408 6.69 -4.61 21.82
CA LEU A 408 6.05 -3.31 22.06
C LEU A 408 4.60 -3.26 21.58
N THR A 409 4.30 -3.89 20.43
CA THR A 409 2.93 -4.01 19.92
C THR A 409 2.08 -4.84 20.88
N SER A 410 2.63 -5.92 21.43
CA SER A 410 1.91 -6.78 22.39
C SER A 410 1.58 -6.03 23.67
N LEU A 411 2.52 -5.23 24.18
CA LEU A 411 2.30 -4.37 25.35
C LEU A 411 1.21 -3.32 25.08
N ALA A 412 1.26 -2.65 23.92
CA ALA A 412 0.30 -1.62 23.54
C ALA A 412 -1.12 -2.18 23.29
N VAL A 413 -1.22 -3.34 22.64
CA VAL A 413 -2.51 -4.01 22.37
C VAL A 413 -3.15 -4.51 23.66
N LYS A 414 -2.36 -5.04 24.61
CA LYS A 414 -2.84 -5.39 25.95
C LYS A 414 -3.30 -4.16 26.73
N GLY A 415 -2.60 -3.04 26.57
CA GLY A 415 -2.71 -1.84 27.40
C GLY A 415 -1.79 -1.91 28.62
N GLU A 416 -1.10 -0.83 28.92
CA GLU A 416 -0.06 -0.78 29.96
C GLU A 416 -0.64 -0.57 31.37
N THR A 417 -0.08 -1.29 32.34
CA THR A 417 -0.36 -1.08 33.77
C THR A 417 0.64 -0.12 34.40
N SER A 418 0.28 0.43 35.57
CA SER A 418 1.17 1.32 36.33
C SER A 418 2.47 0.64 36.77
N ASP A 419 2.43 -0.65 37.10
CA ASP A 419 3.62 -1.41 37.51
C ASP A 419 4.55 -1.70 36.33
N GLU A 420 3.99 -1.98 35.15
CA GLU A 420 4.75 -2.14 33.91
C GLU A 420 5.47 -0.83 33.53
N LEU A 421 4.74 0.28 33.52
CA LEU A 421 5.30 1.60 33.23
C LEU A 421 6.37 2.00 34.26
N ALA A 422 6.15 1.73 35.54
CA ALA A 422 7.12 2.03 36.59
C ALA A 422 8.40 1.21 36.44
N GLY A 423 8.27 -0.10 36.16
CA GLY A 423 9.40 -1.00 35.96
C GLY A 423 10.24 -0.64 34.73
N ILE A 424 9.58 -0.35 33.61
CA ILE A 424 10.23 0.15 32.39
C ILE A 424 10.94 1.48 32.68
N ALA A 425 10.26 2.44 33.31
CA ALA A 425 10.85 3.74 33.63
C ALA A 425 12.08 3.62 34.54
N GLU A 426 12.07 2.71 35.52
CA GLU A 426 13.23 2.43 36.38
C GLU A 426 14.39 1.83 35.62
N ALA A 427 14.12 0.83 34.78
CA ALA A 427 15.14 0.21 33.94
C ALA A 427 15.73 1.19 32.91
N MET A 428 14.94 2.16 32.41
CA MET A 428 15.41 3.28 31.60
C MET A 428 16.32 4.21 32.41
N ARG A 429 15.88 4.64 33.60
CA ARG A 429 16.64 5.55 34.47
C ARG A 429 17.99 4.98 34.87
N ASN A 430 18.06 3.68 35.18
CA ASN A 430 19.31 3.00 35.54
C ASN A 430 20.33 2.94 34.40
N ARG A 431 19.87 3.05 33.14
CA ARG A 431 20.71 3.05 31.93
C ARG A 431 20.98 4.44 31.38
N ALA A 432 20.29 5.47 31.89
CA ALA A 432 20.50 6.84 31.45
C ALA A 432 21.88 7.33 31.90
N LEU A 433 22.57 8.05 30.99
CA LEU A 433 23.85 8.66 31.33
C LEU A 433 23.64 9.78 32.36
N PRO A 434 24.27 9.72 33.54
CA PRO A 434 24.14 10.77 34.54
C PRO A 434 24.86 12.03 34.05
N LEU A 435 24.12 13.13 33.91
CA LEU A 435 24.68 14.41 33.55
C LEU A 435 25.10 15.16 34.81
N ARG A 436 26.41 15.40 34.94
CA ARG A 436 26.95 16.21 36.02
C ARG A 436 26.94 17.67 35.60
N SER A 437 26.15 18.48 36.30
CA SER A 437 26.12 19.93 36.13
C SER A 437 26.75 20.60 37.35
N ARG A 438 27.45 21.72 37.12
CA ARG A 438 27.92 22.63 38.17
C ARG A 438 26.79 23.52 38.71
N HIS A 439 25.64 23.53 38.05
CA HIS A 439 24.49 24.35 38.43
C HIS A 439 23.56 23.53 39.34
N ALA A 440 23.27 24.04 40.53
CA ALA A 440 22.37 23.40 41.48
C ALA A 440 20.90 23.37 41.01
N ARG A 441 20.52 24.28 40.10
CA ARG A 441 19.19 24.36 39.49
C ARG A 441 19.32 24.67 38.01
N PHE A 442 18.47 24.05 37.20
CA PHE A 442 18.35 24.31 35.77
C PHE A 442 16.87 24.20 35.38
N ILE A 443 16.52 24.82 34.25
CA ILE A 443 15.20 24.67 33.65
C ILE A 443 15.25 23.50 32.67
N ASP A 444 14.40 22.51 32.88
CA ASP A 444 14.20 21.41 31.94
C ASP A 444 13.16 21.82 30.89
N THR A 445 13.55 21.70 29.63
CA THR A 445 12.68 21.91 28.47
C THR A 445 12.58 20.61 27.68
N ALA A 446 11.38 20.04 27.60
CA ALA A 446 11.08 18.85 26.81
C ALA A 446 10.15 19.20 25.65
N GLY A 447 10.31 18.52 24.51
CA GLY A 447 9.41 18.68 23.37
C GLY A 447 9.00 17.33 22.81
N THR A 448 7.70 17.14 22.58
CA THR A 448 7.15 15.95 21.93
C THR A 448 7.02 16.22 20.42
N GLY A 449 7.81 15.51 19.62
CA GLY A 449 7.80 15.66 18.15
C GLY A 449 6.72 14.81 17.48
N SER A 450 5.47 14.85 17.95
CA SER A 450 4.40 13.92 17.52
C SER A 450 3.30 14.53 16.64
N SER A 451 3.39 15.80 16.24
CA SER A 451 2.37 16.39 15.35
C SER A 451 2.68 16.13 13.88
N ALA A 452 1.69 15.68 13.10
CA ALA A 452 1.79 15.57 11.63
C ALA A 452 1.99 16.92 10.89
N ARG A 453 2.03 18.03 11.63
CA ARG A 453 2.26 19.38 11.09
C ARG A 453 3.76 19.64 11.00
N LYS A 454 4.22 20.09 9.83
CA LYS A 454 5.62 20.49 9.57
C LYS A 454 5.96 21.85 10.21
N THR A 455 5.91 21.95 11.54
CA THR A 455 6.26 23.16 12.31
C THR A 455 7.65 23.03 12.98
N PHE A 456 8.14 24.11 13.60
CA PHE A 456 9.37 24.10 14.40
C PHE A 456 9.05 23.80 15.87
N ASN A 457 10.00 23.20 16.59
CA ASN A 457 9.80 22.83 17.99
C ASN A 457 9.94 24.06 18.90
N VAL A 458 8.81 24.57 19.41
CA VAL A 458 8.75 25.75 20.28
C VAL A 458 9.59 25.57 21.54
N SER A 459 9.64 24.36 22.12
CA SER A 459 10.44 24.10 23.33
C SER A 459 11.95 24.27 23.08
N THR A 460 12.41 24.06 21.84
CA THR A 460 13.81 24.30 21.45
C THR A 460 14.09 25.80 21.36
N ALA A 461 13.17 26.58 20.79
CA ALA A 461 13.29 28.04 20.76
C ALA A 461 13.26 28.65 22.18
N ALA A 462 12.34 28.17 23.03
CA ALA A 462 12.24 28.59 24.42
C ALA A 462 13.54 28.33 25.20
N ALA A 463 14.19 27.19 24.96
CA ALA A 463 15.48 26.86 25.58
C ALA A 463 16.57 27.89 25.25
N PHE A 464 16.64 28.38 24.01
CA PHE A 464 17.58 29.42 23.62
C PHE A 464 17.27 30.77 24.26
N VAL A 465 15.99 31.15 24.37
CA VAL A 465 15.59 32.39 25.04
C VAL A 465 15.96 32.36 26.52
N LEU A 466 15.67 31.24 27.21
CA LEU A 466 16.00 31.05 28.62
C LEU A 466 17.51 31.06 28.86
N ALA A 467 18.28 30.39 27.99
CA ALA A 467 19.74 30.41 28.05
C ALA A 467 20.31 31.81 27.79
N GLY A 468 19.72 32.55 26.85
CA GLY A 468 20.05 33.95 26.55
C GLY A 468 19.77 34.90 27.73
N ALA A 469 18.75 34.60 28.54
CA ALA A 469 18.45 35.29 29.79
C ALA A 469 19.41 34.91 30.95
N GLY A 470 20.42 34.07 30.70
CA GLY A 470 21.43 33.69 31.69
C GLY A 470 21.03 32.51 32.59
N LEU A 471 19.92 31.83 32.29
CA LEU A 471 19.46 30.68 33.07
C LEU A 471 20.12 29.38 32.57
N PRO A 472 20.57 28.48 33.46
CA PRO A 472 21.01 27.14 33.05
C PRO A 472 19.82 26.33 32.51
N VAL A 473 19.94 25.79 31.31
CA VAL A 473 18.87 25.02 30.65
C VAL A 473 19.35 23.63 30.27
N ALA A 474 18.53 22.62 30.59
CA ALA A 474 18.63 21.28 30.03
C ALA A 474 17.56 21.15 28.93
N LYS A 475 17.97 20.81 27.71
CA LYS A 475 17.05 20.61 26.59
C LYS A 475 17.04 19.14 26.18
N HIS A 476 15.89 18.50 26.35
CA HIS A 476 15.62 17.14 25.89
C HIS A 476 14.86 17.16 24.57
N GLY A 477 15.24 16.30 23.63
CA GLY A 477 14.42 16.04 22.46
C GLY A 477 15.10 15.20 21.39
N SER A 478 14.27 14.58 20.56
CA SER A 478 14.70 13.67 19.50
C SER A 478 15.15 14.43 18.24
N ARG A 479 15.71 13.67 17.28
CA ARG A 479 15.84 14.11 15.89
C ARG A 479 14.47 14.27 15.23
N ALA A 480 14.42 14.98 14.11
CA ALA A 480 13.21 15.22 13.35
C ALA A 480 12.63 13.88 12.87
N ALA A 481 11.40 13.58 13.30
CA ALA A 481 10.59 12.48 12.75
C ALA A 481 9.38 13.01 11.97
N THR A 482 8.64 13.97 12.54
CA THR A 482 7.42 14.56 11.93
C THR A 482 7.48 16.10 11.77
N SER A 483 8.46 16.76 12.40
CA SER A 483 8.68 18.21 12.35
C SER A 483 9.67 18.61 11.25
N ARG A 484 9.76 19.92 10.93
CA ARG A 484 10.80 20.41 10.00
C ARG A 484 12.22 20.25 10.54
N CYS A 485 12.39 20.26 11.86
CA CYS A 485 13.65 20.01 12.55
C CYS A 485 13.41 19.46 13.97
N GLY A 486 14.28 18.55 14.43
CA GLY A 486 14.29 18.03 15.80
C GLY A 486 15.17 18.87 16.72
N SER A 487 15.00 18.68 18.04
CA SER A 487 15.85 19.39 19.01
C SER A 487 17.31 18.97 18.90
N ALA A 488 17.54 17.67 18.67
CA ALA A 488 18.88 17.13 18.50
C ALA A 488 19.56 17.67 17.22
N ASP A 489 18.81 17.81 16.12
CA ASP A 489 19.36 18.30 14.84
C ASP A 489 19.80 19.76 14.98
N VAL A 490 18.98 20.59 15.63
CA VAL A 490 19.29 22.01 15.88
C VAL A 490 20.50 22.16 16.80
N LEU A 491 20.57 21.40 17.89
CA LEU A 491 21.71 21.46 18.83
C LEU A 491 23.00 20.91 18.23
N GLN A 492 22.93 19.90 17.36
CA GLN A 492 24.11 19.36 16.68
C GLN A 492 24.74 20.38 15.72
N VAL A 493 23.92 21.14 15.00
CA VAL A 493 24.39 22.18 14.07
C VAL A 493 24.96 23.40 14.82
N LEU A 494 24.35 23.77 15.95
CA LEU A 494 24.69 25.00 16.66
C LEU A 494 25.87 24.87 17.65
N GLN A 495 26.39 23.66 17.89
CA GLN A 495 27.46 23.35 18.87
C GLN A 495 27.39 24.23 20.13
N PRO A 496 26.44 23.97 21.06
CA PRO A 496 26.20 24.86 22.19
C PRO A 496 27.47 25.07 23.03
N GLY A 497 27.81 26.35 23.27
CA GLY A 497 28.83 26.74 24.23
C GLY A 497 28.46 26.32 25.67
N SER A 498 29.38 26.55 26.61
CA SER A 498 29.43 26.03 28.00
C SER A 498 28.24 26.34 28.95
N ARG A 499 27.11 26.84 28.44
CA ARG A 499 25.89 27.20 29.20
C ARG A 499 24.64 26.41 28.81
N MET A 500 24.67 25.63 27.73
CA MET A 500 23.54 24.78 27.33
C MET A 500 24.01 23.32 27.26
N TYR A 501 23.34 22.46 28.02
CA TYR A 501 23.65 21.03 28.05
C TYR A 501 22.68 20.29 27.13
N ALA A 502 23.21 19.60 26.12
CA ALA A 502 22.42 18.82 25.17
C ALA A 502 22.34 17.35 25.64
N VAL A 503 21.12 16.83 25.73
CA VAL A 503 20.86 15.41 26.08
C VAL A 503 20.20 14.73 24.90
N SER A 504 20.97 13.90 24.19
CA SER A 504 20.44 13.07 23.10
C SER A 504 19.97 11.72 23.65
N LEU A 505 18.66 11.50 23.71
CA LEU A 505 18.08 10.16 23.89
C LEU A 505 18.13 9.42 22.54
N GLY A 506 19.36 9.12 22.11
CA GLY A 506 19.66 8.73 20.73
C GLY A 506 19.31 7.30 20.32
N CYS A 507 19.03 6.37 21.24
CA CYS A 507 18.83 4.96 20.85
C CYS A 507 17.65 4.23 21.53
N ILE A 508 16.88 4.87 22.42
CA ILE A 508 15.91 4.12 23.26
C ILE A 508 14.45 4.36 22.84
N LEU A 509 14.12 5.47 22.19
CA LEU A 509 12.73 5.86 21.91
C LEU A 509 12.31 5.76 20.44
N HIS A 510 13.24 5.54 19.51
CA HIS A 510 12.89 5.51 18.08
C HIS A 510 11.94 4.35 17.75
N SER A 511 11.94 3.28 18.56
CA SER A 511 11.04 2.13 18.41
C SER A 511 9.77 2.21 19.27
N ILE A 512 9.71 3.08 20.29
CA ILE A 512 8.59 3.10 21.26
C ILE A 512 7.47 4.09 20.87
N CYS A 513 7.77 5.13 20.09
CA CYS A 513 6.76 6.11 19.66
C CYS A 513 6.58 6.19 18.13
N SER A 514 7.07 5.20 17.39
CA SER A 514 6.95 5.13 15.93
C SER A 514 6.10 3.92 15.50
N VAL A 515 4.91 3.79 16.10
CA VAL A 515 3.83 2.96 15.56
C VAL A 515 2.70 3.93 15.21
N PRO A 516 2.19 3.94 13.96
CA PRO A 516 1.11 4.84 13.52
C PRO A 516 -0.24 4.57 14.23
#